data_AF-A0A1A6GQ07-F1
#
_entry.id   AF-A0A1A6GQ07-F1
#
_cell.length_a   1.000
_cell.length_b   1.000
_cell.length_c   1.000
_cell.angle_alpha   90.00
_cell.angle_beta   90.00
_cell.angle_gamma   90.00
#
_symmetry.space_group_name_H-M   'P 1'
#
loop_
_entity.id
_entity.type
_entity.pdbx_description
1 polymer ?
#
loop_
_entity_poly.entity_id
_entity_poly.type
_entity_poly.pdbx_seq_one_letter_code
_entity_poly.pdbx_strand_id
1 'polypeptide(L)'
;ENVEGEDCSRCKSGFFNLQEDNPKGCDECFCSGVSNRCQSSYWTYGNVQDMRGWYLTDLSGRIQLAPQLDNPDSPHQISISNSEARRSLLDGYYWSAPAPYLGNK
;
A
#
# COMPACT_ATOMS: atom_id res chain seq x y z
N GLU A 1 22.93 15.84 -16.72
CA GLU A 1 23.81 14.68 -17.01
C GLU A 1 23.01 13.39 -16.80
N ASN A 2 22.78 12.58 -17.84
CA ASN A 2 21.85 11.41 -18.00
C ASN A 2 20.79 11.63 -19.10
N VAL A 3 20.89 12.77 -19.79
CA VAL A 3 20.08 13.19 -20.92
C VAL A 3 20.90 13.24 -22.21
N GLU A 4 20.24 13.16 -23.36
CA GLU A 4 20.79 13.28 -24.71
C GLU A 4 19.82 14.03 -25.62
N GLY A 5 20.22 14.28 -26.87
CA GLY A 5 19.51 15.17 -27.80
C GLY A 5 20.08 16.60 -27.80
N GLU A 6 19.80 17.36 -28.87
CA GLU A 6 20.32 18.72 -29.06
C GLU A 6 19.89 19.68 -27.95
N ASP A 7 18.69 19.47 -27.43
CA ASP A 7 18.03 20.23 -26.36
C ASP A 7 17.97 19.47 -25.04
N CYS A 8 18.68 18.34 -24.92
CA CYS A 8 18.61 17.46 -23.74
C CYS A 8 17.20 16.94 -23.42
N SER A 9 16.33 16.79 -24.42
CA SER A 9 14.92 16.41 -24.25
C SER A 9 14.65 14.93 -23.96
N ARG A 10 15.65 14.05 -24.00
CA ARG A 10 15.45 12.60 -23.78
C ARG A 10 16.49 12.01 -22.85
N CYS A 11 16.13 10.92 -22.16
CA CYS A 11 17.06 10.16 -21.33
C CYS A 11 18.02 9.34 -22.19
N LYS A 12 19.27 9.21 -21.73
CA LYS A 12 20.24 8.24 -22.29
C LYS A 12 19.75 6.81 -22.07
N SER A 13 20.25 5.88 -22.89
CA SER A 13 20.05 4.44 -22.65
C SER A 13 20.51 4.06 -21.25
N GLY A 14 19.70 3.29 -20.52
CA GLY A 14 19.93 2.98 -19.10
C GLY A 14 19.28 3.94 -18.12
N PHE A 15 18.59 4.99 -18.59
CA PHE A 15 17.96 6.00 -17.73
C PHE A 15 16.50 6.28 -18.13
N PHE A 16 15.69 6.72 -17.17
CA PHE A 16 14.27 7.03 -17.35
C PHE A 16 13.86 8.23 -16.47
N ASN A 17 12.58 8.61 -16.50
CA ASN A 17 12.01 9.64 -15.62
C ASN A 17 12.71 11.01 -15.73
N LEU A 18 12.63 11.66 -16.89
CA LEU A 18 13.14 13.02 -17.07
C LEU A 18 12.35 14.01 -16.20
N GLN A 19 13.03 14.64 -15.24
CA GLN A 19 12.44 15.60 -14.30
C GLN A 19 13.25 16.91 -14.27
N GLU A 20 12.56 18.05 -14.27
CA GLU A 20 13.19 19.38 -14.28
C GLU A 20 13.95 19.67 -12.97
N ASP A 21 13.46 19.13 -11.85
CA ASP A 21 14.06 19.27 -10.53
C ASP A 21 15.21 18.28 -10.25
N ASN A 22 15.46 17.33 -11.16
CA ASN A 22 16.58 16.41 -11.08
C ASN A 22 17.83 17.05 -11.75
N PRO A 23 18.90 17.40 -11.01
CA PRO A 23 20.11 18.01 -11.61
C PRO A 23 20.80 17.11 -12.65
N LYS A 24 20.55 15.79 -12.59
CA LYS A 24 21.00 14.82 -13.59
C LYS A 24 20.02 14.74 -14.77
N GLY A 25 18.75 15.07 -14.55
CA GLY A 25 17.67 15.02 -15.52
C GLY A 25 16.94 13.68 -15.45
N CYS A 26 17.65 12.56 -15.64
CA CYS A 26 17.06 11.22 -15.60
C CYS A 26 17.66 10.31 -14.51
N ASP A 27 16.85 9.39 -14.02
CA ASP A 27 17.20 8.35 -13.04
C ASP A 27 17.68 7.07 -13.72
N GLU A 28 18.58 6.33 -13.08
CA GLU A 28 19.11 5.07 -13.62
C GLU A 28 18.07 3.94 -13.54
N CYS A 29 17.98 3.13 -14.58
CA CYS A 29 17.15 1.93 -14.62
C CYS A 29 17.67 0.87 -13.64
N PHE A 30 16.89 0.53 -12.62
CA PHE A 30 17.17 -0.59 -11.73
C PHE A 30 16.20 -1.76 -11.97
N CYS A 31 16.50 -2.61 -12.96
CA CYS A 31 15.75 -3.84 -13.21
C CYS A 31 16.44 -5.08 -12.60
N SER A 32 17.07 -4.91 -11.43
CA SER A 32 17.76 -5.99 -10.69
C SER A 32 18.76 -6.81 -11.53
N GLY A 33 19.47 -6.15 -12.45
CA GLY A 33 20.46 -6.79 -13.34
C GLY A 33 19.88 -7.58 -14.52
N VAL A 34 18.55 -7.66 -14.66
CA VAL A 34 17.89 -8.36 -15.78
C VAL A 34 17.91 -7.53 -17.06
N SER A 35 17.80 -6.21 -16.94
CA SER A 35 17.79 -5.29 -18.08
C SER A 35 18.26 -3.89 -17.66
N ASN A 36 18.70 -3.12 -18.65
CA ASN A 36 18.92 -1.67 -18.55
C ASN A 36 17.93 -0.87 -19.42
N ARG A 37 16.93 -1.53 -20.02
CA ARG A 37 15.88 -0.86 -20.81
C ARG A 37 14.62 -0.77 -19.96
N CYS A 38 14.28 0.43 -19.51
CA CYS A 38 13.10 0.70 -18.70
C CYS A 38 12.38 1.98 -19.15
N GLN A 39 11.14 2.15 -18.70
CA GLN A 39 10.35 3.38 -18.89
C GLN A 39 9.50 3.66 -17.66
N SER A 40 9.06 4.90 -17.49
CA SER A 40 8.12 5.25 -16.43
C SER A 40 6.82 4.46 -16.57
N SER A 41 6.31 4.01 -15.44
CA SER A 41 5.04 3.32 -15.35
C SER A 41 3.89 4.32 -15.19
N TYR A 42 2.73 4.01 -15.78
CA TYR A 42 1.49 4.74 -15.50
C TYR A 42 0.76 4.22 -14.26
N TRP A 43 1.25 3.12 -13.66
CA TRP A 43 0.68 2.59 -12.42
C TRP A 43 0.97 3.53 -11.27
N THR A 44 -0.09 3.98 -10.61
CA THR A 44 -0.02 4.78 -9.38
C THR A 44 -0.11 3.86 -8.18
N TYR A 45 0.40 4.33 -7.04
CA TYR A 45 0.14 3.73 -5.74
C TYR A 45 -0.87 4.60 -4.98
N GLY A 46 -1.49 4.00 -3.97
CA GLY A 46 -2.41 4.67 -3.06
C GLY A 46 -2.42 3.97 -1.71
N ASN A 47 -2.95 4.63 -0.69
CA ASN A 47 -3.06 4.06 0.65
C ASN A 47 -4.52 3.68 0.94
N VAL A 48 -4.74 2.48 1.50
CA VAL A 48 -6.05 2.06 2.01
C VAL A 48 -6.12 2.42 3.49
N GLN A 49 -6.94 3.42 3.82
CA GLN A 49 -7.11 3.94 5.18
C GLN A 49 -8.51 3.70 5.77
N ASP A 50 -9.40 3.08 5.01
CA ASP A 50 -10.77 2.80 5.44
C ASP A 50 -10.81 1.55 6.31
N MET A 51 -11.12 1.74 7.59
CA MET A 51 -11.18 0.66 8.57
C MET A 51 -12.56 0.01 8.68
N ARG A 52 -13.52 0.33 7.80
CA ARG A 52 -14.84 -0.33 7.78
C ARG A 52 -14.73 -1.78 7.35
N GLY A 53 -15.49 -2.65 8.00
CA GLY A 53 -15.59 -4.08 7.67
C GLY A 53 -14.51 -4.96 8.31
N TRP A 54 -13.57 -4.39 9.05
CA TRP A 54 -12.70 -5.17 9.93
C TRP A 54 -13.50 -5.75 11.10
N TYR A 55 -13.14 -6.95 11.57
CA TYR A 55 -13.74 -7.58 12.75
C TYR A 55 -12.75 -8.50 13.45
N LEU A 56 -12.98 -8.79 14.74
CA LEU A 56 -12.22 -9.80 15.49
C LEU A 56 -12.85 -11.17 15.34
N THR A 57 -12.01 -12.20 15.21
CA THR A 57 -12.46 -13.59 15.09
C THR A 57 -11.49 -14.58 15.73
N ASP A 58 -11.95 -15.80 15.96
CA ASP A 58 -11.12 -16.93 16.36
C ASP A 58 -10.41 -17.55 15.14
N LEU A 59 -9.50 -18.50 15.35
CA LEU A 59 -8.81 -19.20 14.25
C LEU A 59 -9.78 -19.92 13.29
N SER A 60 -10.96 -20.31 13.77
CA SER A 60 -11.95 -21.00 12.92
C SER A 60 -12.81 -20.05 12.08
N GLY A 61 -12.77 -18.73 12.34
CA GLY A 61 -13.59 -17.75 11.64
C GLY A 61 -15.08 -17.78 12.04
N ARG A 62 -15.46 -18.60 13.03
CA ARG A 62 -16.87 -18.88 13.36
C ARG A 62 -17.47 -17.78 14.22
N ILE A 63 -16.68 -17.20 15.11
CA ILE A 63 -17.13 -16.10 15.98
C ILE A 63 -16.66 -14.79 15.35
N GLN A 64 -17.56 -13.83 15.18
CA GLN A 64 -17.24 -12.52 14.63
C GLN A 64 -17.68 -11.43 15.60
N LEU A 65 -16.73 -10.58 16.01
CA LEU A 65 -16.99 -9.43 16.87
C LEU A 65 -16.73 -8.16 16.08
N ALA A 66 -17.77 -7.35 15.90
CA ALA A 66 -17.68 -6.06 15.25
C ALA A 66 -16.99 -5.04 16.17
N PRO A 67 -16.06 -4.21 15.64
CA PRO A 67 -15.44 -3.15 16.40
C PRO A 67 -16.32 -1.92 16.52
N GLN A 68 -16.01 -1.08 17.51
CA GLN A 68 -16.48 0.30 17.52
C GLN A 68 -15.64 1.14 16.57
N LEU A 69 -16.33 2.06 15.89
CA LEU A 69 -15.70 3.08 15.07
C LEU A 69 -15.56 4.33 15.93
N ASP A 70 -14.34 4.83 16.08
CA ASP A 70 -14.07 5.95 16.98
C ASP A 70 -14.66 7.26 16.43
N ASN A 71 -14.65 7.44 15.11
CA ASN A 71 -15.29 8.55 14.42
C ASN A 71 -16.01 8.09 13.13
N PRO A 72 -17.36 8.24 13.03
CA PRO A 72 -18.12 7.88 11.84
C PRO A 72 -17.74 8.65 10.58
N ASP A 73 -17.37 9.92 10.72
CA ASP A 73 -17.05 10.81 9.59
C ASP A 73 -15.61 10.62 9.08
N SER A 74 -14.78 9.91 9.84
CA SER A 74 -13.38 9.64 9.52
C SER A 74 -13.01 8.23 10.01
N PRO A 75 -13.34 7.18 9.23
CA PRO A 75 -13.25 5.79 9.68
C PRO A 75 -11.81 5.25 9.59
N HIS A 76 -10.84 5.98 10.12
CA HIS A 76 -9.43 5.59 10.12
C HIS A 76 -9.02 4.81 11.37
N GLN A 77 -9.90 4.73 12.37
CA GLN A 77 -9.60 4.07 13.63
C GLN A 77 -10.79 3.25 14.12
N ILE A 78 -10.49 2.02 14.55
CA ILE A 78 -11.43 1.07 15.12
C ILE A 78 -10.88 0.56 16.45
N SER A 79 -11.77 0.26 17.38
CA SER A 79 -11.40 -0.21 18.72
C SER A 79 -12.34 -1.32 19.18
N ILE A 80 -11.80 -2.25 19.97
CA ILE A 80 -12.57 -3.27 20.70
C ILE A 80 -12.06 -3.32 22.13
N SER A 81 -13.00 -3.40 23.08
CA SER A 81 -12.66 -3.66 24.47
C SER A 81 -12.04 -5.05 24.62
N ASN A 82 -10.83 -5.11 25.19
CA ASN A 82 -10.15 -6.37 25.48
C ASN A 82 -11.00 -7.30 26.37
N SER A 83 -11.81 -6.74 27.28
CA SER A 83 -12.69 -7.55 28.13
C SER A 83 -13.88 -8.13 27.37
N GLU A 84 -14.35 -7.49 26.30
CA GLU A 84 -15.38 -8.02 25.41
C GLU A 84 -14.82 -9.09 24.48
N ALA A 85 -13.65 -8.85 23.90
CA ALA A 85 -12.93 -9.82 23.08
C ALA A 85 -12.69 -11.12 23.85
N ARG A 86 -12.10 -11.04 25.05
CA ARG A 86 -11.78 -12.22 25.87
C ARG A 86 -13.00 -12.97 26.39
N ARG A 87 -14.16 -12.32 26.49
CA ARG A 87 -15.41 -12.99 26.90
C ARG A 87 -15.92 -13.95 25.82
N SER A 88 -15.72 -13.62 24.55
CA SER A 88 -16.24 -14.41 23.43
C SER A 88 -15.16 -15.22 22.71
N LEU A 89 -13.89 -14.80 22.82
CA LEU A 89 -12.73 -15.38 22.14
C LEU A 89 -11.67 -15.74 23.21
N LEU A 90 -11.78 -16.95 23.76
CA LEU A 90 -11.05 -17.38 24.97
C LEU A 90 -9.59 -17.76 24.70
N ASP A 91 -9.33 -18.48 23.60
CA ASP A 91 -8.00 -19.08 23.32
C ASP A 91 -7.07 -18.13 22.55
N GLY A 92 -7.63 -17.09 21.93
CA GLY A 92 -6.90 -16.15 21.07
C GLY A 92 -7.83 -15.55 20.01
N TYR A 93 -7.51 -14.32 19.59
CA TYR A 93 -8.30 -13.60 18.61
C TYR A 93 -7.42 -12.83 17.63
N TYR A 94 -7.93 -12.69 16.41
CA TYR A 94 -7.23 -12.09 15.28
C TYR A 94 -8.15 -11.11 14.56
N TRP A 95 -7.57 -10.04 14.03
CA TRP A 95 -8.27 -9.13 13.15
C TRP A 95 -8.40 -9.74 11.75
N SER A 96 -9.63 -9.77 11.23
CA SER A 96 -9.93 -10.17 9.87
C SER A 96 -10.01 -8.93 8.97
N ALA A 97 -9.22 -8.93 7.89
CA ALA A 97 -9.12 -7.81 6.97
C ALA A 97 -10.25 -7.84 5.92
N PRO A 98 -10.89 -6.70 5.60
CA PRO A 98 -11.94 -6.62 4.60
C PRO A 98 -11.38 -6.59 3.17
N ALA A 99 -12.25 -6.79 2.19
CA ALA A 99 -11.90 -6.91 0.76
C ALA A 99 -10.92 -5.86 0.21
N PRO A 100 -10.98 -4.56 0.59
CA PRO A 100 -10.00 -3.57 0.13
C PRO A 100 -8.54 -3.89 0.46
N TYR A 101 -8.29 -4.70 1.49
CA TYR A 101 -6.95 -5.12 1.94
C TYR A 101 -6.53 -6.49 1.37
N LEU A 102 -7.42 -7.19 0.68
CA LEU A 102 -7.19 -8.53 0.15
C LEU A 102 -6.85 -8.51 -1.34
N GLY A 103 -6.35 -9.64 -1.83
CA GLY A 103 -6.00 -9.85 -3.24
C GLY A 103 -4.57 -9.43 -3.57
N ASN A 104 -4.29 -9.32 -4.88
CA ASN A 104 -3.00 -8.83 -5.35
C ASN A 104 -2.92 -7.32 -5.12
N LYS A 105 -1.89 -6.86 -4.41
CA LYS A 105 -1.64 -5.46 -4.07
C LYS A 105 -0.30 -5.03 -4.61
#